data_AF-A0A2K4FRQ4-F1
#
_entry.id   AF-A0A2K4FRQ4-F1
#
_cell.length_a   1.000
_cell.length_b   1.000
_cell.length_c   1.000
_cell.angle_alpha   90.00
_cell.angle_beta   90.00
_cell.angle_gamma   90.00
#
_symmetry.space_group_name_H-M   'P 1'
#
loop_
_entity.id
_entity.type
_entity.pdbx_description
1 polymer ?
#
loop_
_entity_poly.entity_id
_entity_poly.type
_entity_poly.pdbx_seq_one_letter_code
_entity_poly.pdbx_strand_id
1 'polypeptide(L)'
;MPARELQDQLNTLREQLDQNPPLSEAERADLQALMEQIEFELELETQTQDTNLADNVNLAVERFELEHPTLAGTLRNIVQALGNMGI
;
A
#
# COMPACT_ATOMS: atom_id res chain seq x y z
N MET A 1 -7.11 -10.71 12.07
CA MET A 1 -6.24 -9.75 12.78
C MET A 1 -5.78 -8.77 11.71
N PRO A 2 -6.06 -7.48 11.85
CA PRO A 2 -5.92 -6.51 10.76
C PRO A 2 -4.49 -6.40 10.21
N ALA A 3 -3.47 -6.54 11.08
CA ALA A 3 -2.06 -6.57 10.66
C ALA A 3 -1.72 -7.74 9.72
N ARG A 4 -2.34 -8.92 9.89
CA ARG A 4 -2.12 -10.07 8.98
C ARG A 4 -2.73 -9.81 7.61
N GLU A 5 -3.94 -9.24 7.58
CA GLU A 5 -4.60 -8.88 6.34
C GLU A 5 -3.79 -7.85 5.55
N LEU A 6 -3.24 -6.84 6.23
CA LEU A 6 -2.35 -5.86 5.61
C LEU A 6 -1.09 -6.53 5.02
N GLN A 7 -0.45 -7.43 5.76
CA GLN A 7 0.72 -8.17 5.28
C GLN A 7 0.40 -8.97 4.01
N ASP A 8 -0.76 -9.65 3.96
CA ASP A 8 -1.20 -10.40 2.79
C ASP A 8 -1.41 -9.48 1.57
N GLN A 9 -1.97 -8.29 1.76
CA GLN A 9 -2.11 -7.31 0.69
C GLN A 9 -0.76 -6.75 0.21
N LEU A 10 0.18 -6.50 1.11
CA LEU A 10 1.55 -6.09 0.75
C LEU A 10 2.28 -7.16 -0.06
N ASN A 11 2.14 -8.43 0.34
CA ASN A 11 2.70 -9.55 -0.43
C ASN A 11 2.09 -9.61 -1.84
N THR A 12 0.77 -9.45 -1.93
CA THR A 12 0.07 -9.39 -3.23
C THR A 12 0.56 -8.23 -4.09
N LEU A 13 0.75 -7.05 -3.51
CA LEU A 13 1.28 -5.88 -4.24
C LEU A 13 2.70 -6.13 -4.74
N ARG A 14 3.55 -6.74 -3.91
CA ARG A 14 4.93 -7.10 -4.27
C ARG A 14 4.97 -8.13 -5.40
N GLU A 15 4.12 -9.14 -5.36
CA GLU A 15 3.96 -10.11 -6.46
C GLU A 15 3.51 -9.43 -7.75
N GLN A 16 2.53 -8.52 -7.68
CA GLN A 16 2.07 -7.76 -8.84
C GLN A 16 3.18 -6.89 -9.43
N LEU A 17 4.03 -6.28 -8.60
CA LEU A 17 5.19 -5.51 -9.06
C LEU A 17 6.28 -6.39 -9.67
N ASP A 18 6.45 -7.63 -9.19
CA ASP A 18 7.40 -8.61 -9.72
C ASP A 18 6.99 -9.12 -11.11
N GLN A 19 5.67 -9.15 -11.41
CA GLN A 19 5.16 -9.36 -12.77
C GLN A 19 5.57 -8.27 -13.76
N ASN A 20 6.28 -7.23 -13.29
CA ASN A 20 6.83 -6.14 -14.08
C ASN A 20 5.76 -5.45 -14.97
N PRO A 21 4.64 -4.98 -14.38
CA PRO A 21 3.61 -4.25 -15.10
C PRO A 21 4.22 -2.99 -15.74
N PRO A 22 3.57 -2.42 -16.78
CA PRO A 22 4.09 -1.27 -17.51
C PRO A 22 3.97 0.02 -16.67
N LEU A 23 4.72 0.10 -15.58
CA LEU A 23 4.86 1.25 -14.70
C LEU A 23 6.08 2.07 -15.10
N SER A 24 6.00 3.38 -14.94
CA SER A 24 7.17 4.24 -14.95
C SER A 24 8.08 3.97 -13.74
N GLU A 25 9.34 4.35 -13.86
CA GLU A 25 10.31 4.21 -12.77
C GLU A 25 9.88 5.00 -11.51
N ALA A 26 9.25 6.15 -11.71
CA ALA A 26 8.71 6.98 -10.63
C ALA A 26 7.55 6.28 -9.90
N GLU A 27 6.59 5.72 -10.64
CA GLU A 27 5.47 4.97 -10.04
C GLU A 27 5.94 3.75 -9.26
N ARG A 28 6.92 3.03 -9.79
CA ARG A 28 7.50 1.88 -9.11
C ARG A 28 8.21 2.28 -7.82
N ALA A 29 8.97 3.37 -7.85
CA ALA A 29 9.64 3.91 -6.68
C ALA A 29 8.64 4.39 -5.63
N ASP A 30 7.57 5.08 -6.03
CA ASP A 30 6.49 5.52 -5.13
C ASP A 30 5.81 4.32 -4.46
N LEU A 31 5.48 3.26 -5.21
CA LEU A 31 4.88 2.04 -4.66
C LEU A 31 5.83 1.30 -3.71
N GLN A 32 7.12 1.23 -4.02
CA GLN A 32 8.12 0.65 -3.12
C GLN A 32 8.25 1.44 -1.82
N ALA A 33 8.31 2.77 -1.90
CA ALA A 33 8.38 3.64 -0.73
C ALA A 33 7.13 3.50 0.16
N LEU A 34 5.94 3.40 -0.45
CA LEU A 34 4.70 3.14 0.30
C LEU A 34 4.74 1.79 1.00
N MET A 35 5.17 0.72 0.32
CA MET A 35 5.29 -0.60 0.95
C MET A 35 6.26 -0.57 2.14
N GLU A 36 7.42 0.06 2.01
CA GLU A 36 8.41 0.17 3.09
C GLU A 36 7.85 0.95 4.29
N GLN A 37 7.13 2.06 4.04
CA GLN A 37 6.48 2.83 5.12
C GLN A 37 5.43 1.98 5.86
N ILE A 38 4.60 1.24 5.12
CA ILE A 38 3.59 0.37 5.72
C ILE A 38 4.24 -0.76 6.53
N GLU A 39 5.29 -1.40 6.00
CA GLU A 39 6.03 -2.45 6.72
C GLU A 39 6.65 -1.90 8.01
N PHE A 40 7.22 -0.69 7.96
CA PHE A 40 7.79 -0.02 9.13
C PHE A 40 6.74 0.28 10.22
N GLU A 41 5.57 0.78 9.83
CA GLU A 41 4.44 1.01 10.75
C GLU A 41 3.91 -0.29 11.35
N LEU A 42 3.94 -1.39 10.58
CA LEU A 42 3.56 -2.72 11.04
C LEU A 42 4.54 -3.26 12.10
N GLU A 43 5.84 -3.06 11.90
CA GLU A 43 6.91 -3.48 12.82
C GLU A 43 6.95 -2.63 14.10
N LEU A 44 6.61 -1.34 14.01
CA LEU A 44 6.62 -0.42 15.16
C LEU A 44 5.48 -0.64 16.16
N GLU A 45 4.58 -1.59 15.90
CA GLU A 45 3.37 -1.84 16.69
C GLU A 45 2.66 -0.52 17.07
N THR A 46 2.41 0.35 16.09
CA THR A 46 1.55 1.56 16.21
C THR A 46 1.99 2.63 17.24
N GLN A 47 3.26 2.67 17.67
CA GLN A 47 3.70 3.69 18.63
C GLN A 47 3.64 5.13 18.09
N THR A 48 3.62 5.30 16.77
CA THR A 48 3.36 6.55 16.07
C THR A 48 2.31 6.26 15.02
N GLN A 49 1.07 6.71 15.20
CA GLN A 49 0.09 6.69 14.10
C GLN A 49 0.51 7.74 13.08
N ASP A 50 1.19 7.34 12.01
CA ASP A 50 1.37 8.24 10.88
C ASP A 50 0.04 8.36 10.14
N THR A 51 -0.76 9.34 10.57
CA THR A 51 -2.09 9.64 10.01
C THR A 51 -2.04 9.98 8.52
N ASN A 52 -0.85 10.26 7.97
CA ASN A 52 -0.69 10.52 6.55
C ASN A 52 -0.52 9.24 5.73
N LEU A 53 -0.27 8.08 6.34
CA LEU A 53 0.00 6.85 5.60
C LEU A 53 -1.23 6.40 4.80
N ALA A 54 -2.40 6.35 5.45
CA ALA A 54 -3.65 6.00 4.77
C ALA A 54 -3.98 6.99 3.64
N ASP A 55 -3.75 8.28 3.85
CA ASP A 55 -3.96 9.34 2.85
C ASP A 55 -3.00 9.20 1.65
N ASN A 56 -1.73 8.89 1.90
CA ASN A 56 -0.73 8.68 0.86
C ASN A 56 -1.05 7.45 0.00
N VAL A 57 -1.47 6.35 0.63
CA VAL A 57 -1.93 5.16 -0.10
C VAL A 57 -3.21 5.47 -0.88
N ASN A 58 -4.13 6.26 -0.34
CA ASN A 58 -5.36 6.66 -1.05
C ASN A 58 -5.05 7.52 -2.28
N LEU A 59 -4.09 8.45 -2.19
CA LEU A 59 -3.63 9.22 -3.35
C LEU A 59 -3.03 8.31 -4.44
N ALA A 60 -2.29 7.27 -4.04
CA ALA A 60 -1.81 6.27 -4.99
C ALA A 60 -2.98 5.53 -5.65
N VAL A 61 -4.01 5.11 -4.89
CA VAL A 61 -5.23 4.49 -5.46
C VAL A 61 -5.82 5.36 -6.56
N GLU A 62 -6.03 6.65 -6.30
CA GLU A 62 -6.63 7.59 -7.27
C GLU A 62 -5.79 7.71 -8.56
N ARG A 63 -4.47 7.72 -8.45
CA ARG A 63 -3.56 7.75 -9.61
C ARG A 63 -3.62 6.45 -10.40
N PHE A 64 -3.54 5.32 -9.71
CA PHE A 64 -3.50 4.00 -10.35
C PHE A 64 -4.86 3.50 -10.84
N GLU A 65 -6.00 4.06 -10.40
CA GLU A 65 -7.34 3.56 -10.75
C GLU A 65 -7.63 3.64 -12.27
N LEU A 66 -7.02 4.60 -12.97
CA LEU A 66 -7.19 4.78 -14.42
C LEU A 66 -6.24 3.91 -15.25
N GLU A 67 -4.97 3.83 -14.85
CA GLU A 67 -3.91 3.19 -15.65
C GLU A 67 -3.64 1.74 -15.22
N HIS A 68 -3.86 1.42 -13.95
CA HIS A 68 -3.52 0.14 -13.33
C HIS A 68 -4.61 -0.34 -12.35
N PRO A 69 -5.81 -0.72 -12.85
CA PRO A 69 -6.96 -1.06 -12.01
C PRO A 69 -6.70 -2.23 -11.05
N THR A 70 -5.82 -3.17 -11.41
CA THR A 70 -5.42 -4.27 -10.53
C THR A 70 -4.59 -3.79 -9.33
N LEU A 71 -3.60 -2.93 -9.56
CA LEU A 71 -2.77 -2.34 -8.49
C LEU A 71 -3.64 -1.46 -7.59
N ALA A 72 -4.52 -0.63 -8.18
CA ALA A 72 -5.46 0.21 -7.44
C ALA A 72 -6.40 -0.62 -6.55
N GLY A 73 -6.84 -1.79 -7.02
CA GLY A 73 -7.62 -2.73 -6.21
C GLY A 73 -6.87 -3.21 -4.97
N THR A 74 -5.61 -3.60 -5.13
CA THR A 74 -4.76 -4.01 -3.99
C THR A 74 -4.47 -2.85 -3.05
N LEU A 75 -4.14 -1.66 -3.56
CA LEU A 75 -3.94 -0.45 -2.74
C LEU A 75 -5.20 -0.08 -1.95
N ARG A 76 -6.40 -0.21 -2.53
CA ARG A 76 -7.67 0.06 -1.82
C ARG A 76 -7.91 -0.92 -0.67
N ASN A 77 -7.45 -2.17 -0.79
CA ASN A 77 -7.50 -3.12 0.32
C ASN A 77 -6.50 -2.75 1.42
N ILE A 78 -5.32 -2.25 1.04
CA ILE A 78 -4.30 -1.74 1.97
C ILE A 78 -4.87 -0.56 2.77
N VAL A 79 -5.50 0.43 2.13
CA VAL A 79 -6.14 1.58 2.82
C VAL A 79 -7.20 1.10 3.82
N GLN A 80 -8.04 0.14 3.44
CA GLN A 80 -9.04 -0.41 4.34
C GLN A 80 -8.41 -1.11 5.55
N ALA A 81 -7.34 -1.87 5.34
CA ALA A 81 -6.63 -2.54 6.43
C ALA A 81 -5.95 -1.52 7.37
N LEU A 82 -5.35 -0.45 6.83
CA LEU A 82 -4.80 0.67 7.60
C LEU A 82 -5.87 1.35 8.46
N GLY A 83 -7.01 1.73 7.85
CA GLY A 83 -8.11 2.36 8.57
C GLY A 83 -8.72 1.44 9.66
N ASN A 84 -8.76 0.13 9.43
CA ASN A 84 -9.18 -0.85 10.45
C ASN A 84 -8.21 -0.96 11.63
N MET A 85 -6.94 -0.55 11.48
CA MET A 85 -5.96 -0.45 12.56
C MET A 85 -5.96 0.93 13.24
N GLY A 86 -6.75 1.88 12.73
CA GLY A 86 -6.78 3.26 13.21
C GLY A 86 -5.58 4.08 12.76
N ILE A 87 -5.00 3.74 11.60
CA ILE A 87 -3.97 4.51 10.89
C ILE A 87 -4.63 5.32 9.79
#